data_AF-A0A8X7VBB2-F1
#
_entry.id   AF-A0A8X7VBB2-F1
#
_cell.length_a   1.000
_cell.length_b   1.000
_cell.length_c   1.000
_cell.angle_alpha   90.00
_cell.angle_beta   90.00
_cell.angle_gamma   90.00
#
_symmetry.space_group_name_H-M   'P 1'
#
loop_
_entity.id
_entity.type
_entity.pdbx_description
1 polymer ?
#
loop_
_entity_poly.entity_id
_entity_poly.type
_entity_poly.pdbx_seq_one_letter_code
_entity_poly.pdbx_strand_id
1 'polypeptide(L)'
;MENQKRFVLVHGICHGAWSWYKVKTHLEAAGHCVTAVDLAASGINMTKVEEIQTLKDYTKPLLDIMDSLASEEKVVPVAHSMGAAFVFLTSVMPDTKIPPAYVVVKLVASIPPEEFVDTVFGCYGAPDLPLETSLLGPRFLTKKCYQLSPVEDLELAKMLVRVNPIVTINLAEQEALVRKGTFHQKK
;
A
#
# COMPACT_ATOMS: atom_id res chain seq x y z
N MET A 1 -28.00 -20.06 -4.62
CA MET A 1 -26.71 -19.52 -5.07
C MET A 1 -26.20 -18.66 -3.94
N GLU A 2 -25.10 -19.07 -3.31
CA GLU A 2 -24.55 -18.37 -2.14
C GLU A 2 -24.15 -16.93 -2.48
N ASN A 3 -24.16 -16.09 -1.45
CA ASN A 3 -24.02 -14.64 -1.50
C ASN A 3 -22.66 -14.23 -2.14
N GLN A 4 -22.65 -14.05 -3.46
CA GLN A 4 -21.49 -13.63 -4.23
C GLN A 4 -21.00 -12.26 -3.73
N LYS A 5 -19.72 -12.20 -3.33
CA LYS A 5 -19.07 -10.98 -2.84
C LYS A 5 -18.01 -10.49 -3.82
N ARG A 6 -17.69 -9.21 -3.74
CA ARG A 6 -16.55 -8.60 -4.43
C ARG A 6 -15.45 -8.28 -3.43
N PHE A 7 -14.26 -8.80 -3.67
CA PHE A 7 -13.06 -8.55 -2.88
C PHE A 7 -12.10 -7.65 -3.66
N VAL A 8 -11.55 -6.64 -2.96
CA VAL A 8 -10.43 -5.85 -3.46
C VAL A 8 -9.24 -6.13 -2.54
N LEU A 9 -8.18 -6.72 -3.10
CA LEU A 9 -7.01 -7.17 -2.36
C LEU A 9 -5.87 -6.16 -2.54
N VAL A 10 -5.38 -5.61 -1.43
CA VAL A 10 -4.33 -4.57 -1.41
C VAL A 10 -3.08 -5.12 -0.74
N HIS A 11 -1.95 -5.07 -1.45
CA HIS A 11 -0.67 -5.60 -0.97
C HIS A 11 0.03 -4.68 0.06
N GLY A 12 1.05 -5.22 0.74
CA GLY A 12 1.94 -4.48 1.63
C GLY A 12 3.14 -3.87 0.89
N ILE A 13 4.01 -3.17 1.62
CA ILE A 13 5.20 -2.50 1.04
C ILE A 13 6.11 -3.46 0.27
N CYS A 14 6.70 -2.96 -0.80
CA CYS A 14 7.59 -3.66 -1.75
C CYS A 14 6.94 -4.76 -2.57
N HIS A 15 5.70 -5.17 -2.25
CA HIS A 15 5.01 -6.25 -2.94
C HIS A 15 4.12 -5.70 -4.06
N GLY A 16 3.37 -6.59 -4.70
CA GLY A 16 2.35 -6.26 -5.69
C GLY A 16 1.16 -7.21 -5.57
N ALA A 17 0.20 -7.07 -6.48
CA ALA A 17 -0.96 -7.94 -6.68
C ALA A 17 -0.57 -9.41 -6.79
N TRP A 18 0.62 -9.71 -7.31
CA TRP A 18 1.18 -11.06 -7.42
C TRP A 18 1.21 -11.82 -6.07
N SER A 19 1.32 -11.10 -4.94
CA SER A 19 1.32 -11.72 -3.60
C SER A 19 0.00 -12.39 -3.24
N TRP A 20 -1.09 -12.04 -3.93
CA TRP A 20 -2.43 -12.57 -3.68
C TRP A 20 -2.79 -13.79 -4.53
N TYR A 21 -1.86 -14.33 -5.33
CA TYR A 21 -2.20 -15.35 -6.33
C TYR A 21 -2.96 -16.54 -5.74
N LYS A 22 -2.51 -17.11 -4.61
CA LYS A 22 -3.21 -18.22 -3.94
C LYS A 22 -4.60 -17.82 -3.45
N VAL A 23 -4.71 -16.70 -2.74
CA VAL A 23 -5.98 -16.23 -2.15
C VAL A 23 -7.01 -15.91 -3.23
N LYS A 24 -6.58 -15.21 -4.29
CA LYS A 24 -7.42 -14.91 -5.45
C LYS A 24 -7.97 -16.18 -6.07
N THR A 25 -7.13 -17.20 -6.32
CA THR A 25 -7.56 -18.50 -6.85
C THR A 25 -8.65 -19.14 -5.99
N HIS A 26 -8.48 -19.17 -4.66
CA HIS A 26 -9.47 -19.82 -3.77
C HIS A 26 -10.79 -19.05 -3.69
N LEU A 27 -10.72 -17.71 -3.62
CA LEU A 27 -11.92 -16.86 -3.58
C LEU A 27 -12.71 -16.94 -4.90
N GLU A 28 -12.03 -16.95 -6.04
CA GLU A 28 -12.68 -17.11 -7.35
C GLU A 28 -13.28 -18.50 -7.52
N ALA A 29 -12.60 -19.56 -7.06
CA ALA A 29 -13.14 -20.92 -7.03
C ALA A 29 -14.39 -21.05 -6.15
N ALA A 30 -14.50 -20.24 -5.09
CA ALA A 30 -15.69 -20.14 -4.25
C ALA A 30 -16.82 -19.29 -4.88
N GLY A 31 -16.65 -18.80 -6.11
CA GLY A 31 -17.65 -18.02 -6.84
C GLY A 31 -17.67 -16.53 -6.50
N HIS A 32 -16.60 -15.98 -5.89
CA HIS A 32 -16.49 -14.55 -5.60
C HIS A 32 -15.76 -13.78 -6.72
N CYS A 33 -16.05 -12.49 -6.84
CA CYS A 33 -15.32 -11.58 -7.73
C CYS A 33 -14.10 -11.02 -6.98
N VAL A 34 -12.91 -11.08 -7.57
CA VAL A 34 -11.68 -10.65 -6.87
C VAL A 34 -10.80 -9.77 -7.74
N THR A 35 -10.51 -8.57 -7.25
CA THR A 35 -9.56 -7.64 -7.87
C THR A 35 -8.34 -7.51 -6.96
N ALA A 36 -7.17 -7.96 -7.42
CA ALA A 36 -5.91 -7.68 -6.73
C ALA A 36 -5.25 -6.47 -7.40
N VAL A 37 -4.86 -5.47 -6.61
CA VAL A 37 -4.43 -4.16 -7.13
C VAL A 37 -2.93 -4.02 -6.98
N ASP A 38 -2.25 -3.56 -8.03
CA ASP A 38 -0.91 -2.99 -7.92
C ASP A 38 -1.00 -1.49 -7.63
N LEU A 39 -0.48 -1.07 -6.47
CA LEU A 39 -0.32 0.35 -6.15
C LEU A 39 0.76 0.98 -7.05
N ALA A 40 0.90 2.31 -7.04
CA ALA A 40 1.91 2.96 -7.84
C ALA A 40 3.33 2.45 -7.47
N ALA A 41 4.20 2.30 -8.47
CA ALA A 41 5.54 1.71 -8.34
C ALA A 41 5.60 0.27 -7.82
N SER A 42 4.46 -0.43 -7.74
CA SER A 42 4.35 -1.77 -7.17
C SER A 42 4.00 -2.81 -8.22
N GLY A 43 4.38 -4.08 -8.00
CA GLY A 43 4.13 -5.17 -8.95
C GLY A 43 4.51 -4.83 -10.39
N ILE A 44 3.55 -4.82 -11.31
CA ILE A 44 3.77 -4.46 -12.73
C ILE A 44 3.45 -3.00 -13.07
N ASN A 45 3.08 -2.18 -12.07
CA ASN A 45 2.80 -0.76 -12.28
C ASN A 45 4.11 0.00 -12.62
N MET A 46 4.10 0.73 -13.73
CA MET A 46 5.30 1.37 -14.30
C MET A 46 5.59 2.77 -13.75
N THR A 47 4.74 3.32 -12.88
CA THR A 47 5.03 4.60 -12.19
C THR A 47 6.35 4.47 -11.44
N LYS A 48 7.23 5.46 -11.62
CA LYS A 48 8.51 5.48 -10.90
C LYS A 48 8.28 5.97 -9.47
N VAL A 49 9.08 5.49 -8.50
CA VAL A 49 8.89 5.89 -7.10
C VAL A 49 9.09 7.39 -6.90
N GLU A 50 9.96 8.01 -7.71
CA GLU A 50 10.24 9.43 -7.69
C GLU A 50 9.07 10.29 -8.20
N GLU A 51 8.14 9.71 -8.96
CA GLU A 51 6.92 10.39 -9.42
C GLU A 51 5.85 10.46 -8.30
N ILE A 52 6.05 9.72 -7.21
CA ILE A 52 5.09 9.60 -6.11
C ILE A 52 5.42 10.64 -5.04
N GLN A 53 4.74 11.78 -5.08
CA GLN A 53 5.00 12.89 -4.15
C GLN A 53 4.03 12.90 -2.97
N THR A 54 2.87 12.28 -3.13
CA THR A 54 1.82 12.21 -2.11
C THR A 54 1.32 10.79 -1.89
N LEU A 55 0.68 10.56 -0.73
CA LEU A 55 -0.03 9.32 -0.46
C LEU A 55 -1.14 9.04 -1.50
N LYS A 56 -1.77 10.10 -2.04
CA LYS A 56 -2.77 9.97 -3.10
C LYS A 56 -2.16 9.45 -4.40
N ASP A 57 -0.94 9.89 -4.75
CA ASP A 57 -0.25 9.38 -5.93
C ASP A 57 0.05 7.89 -5.78
N TYR A 58 0.48 7.47 -4.58
CA TYR A 58 0.74 6.07 -4.28
C TYR A 58 -0.52 5.20 -4.38
N THR A 59 -1.64 5.70 -3.86
CA THR A 59 -2.92 4.99 -3.76
C THR A 59 -3.83 5.17 -4.96
N LYS A 60 -3.45 5.99 -5.95
CA LYS A 60 -4.27 6.32 -7.12
C LYS A 60 -4.87 5.08 -7.83
N PRO A 61 -4.12 3.99 -8.11
CA PRO A 61 -4.70 2.82 -8.77
C PRO A 61 -5.86 2.18 -7.97
N LEU A 62 -5.77 2.20 -6.65
CA LEU A 62 -6.83 1.71 -5.77
C LEU A 62 -8.05 2.63 -5.80
N LEU A 63 -7.84 3.94 -5.73
CA LEU A 63 -8.92 4.94 -5.81
C LEU A 63 -9.67 4.83 -7.15
N ASP A 64 -8.94 4.73 -8.27
CA ASP A 64 -9.53 4.59 -9.60
C ASP A 64 -10.38 3.31 -9.71
N ILE A 65 -9.94 2.19 -9.09
CA ILE A 65 -10.73 0.95 -9.01
C ILE A 65 -11.98 1.15 -8.15
N MET A 66 -11.86 1.75 -6.98
CA MET A 66 -13.00 2.00 -6.10
C MET A 66 -14.04 2.92 -6.75
N ASP A 67 -13.60 3.96 -7.46
CA ASP A 67 -14.48 4.88 -8.20
C ASP A 67 -15.19 4.20 -9.38
N SER A 68 -14.55 3.19 -9.99
CA SER A 68 -15.15 2.42 -11.10
C SER A 68 -16.24 1.43 -10.65
N LEU A 69 -16.27 1.09 -9.37
CA LEU A 69 -17.28 0.19 -8.81
C LEU A 69 -18.54 1.01 -8.48
N ALA A 70 -19.68 0.64 -9.09
CA ALA A 70 -20.94 1.36 -8.92
C ALA A 70 -21.31 1.50 -7.43
N SER A 71 -21.82 2.69 -7.05
CA SER A 71 -22.07 3.13 -5.66
C SER A 71 -22.93 2.20 -4.78
N GLU A 72 -23.51 1.13 -5.32
CA GLU A 72 -24.37 0.18 -4.59
C GLU A 72 -23.73 -1.20 -4.33
N GLU A 73 -22.54 -1.48 -4.89
CA GLU A 73 -21.87 -2.77 -4.67
C GLU A 73 -21.06 -2.76 -3.35
N LYS A 74 -21.42 -3.64 -2.40
CA LYS A 74 -20.64 -3.83 -1.16
C LYS A 74 -19.31 -4.52 -1.48
N VAL A 75 -18.22 -3.75 -1.44
CA VAL A 75 -16.85 -4.24 -1.59
C VAL A 75 -16.30 -4.67 -0.24
N VAL A 76 -15.61 -5.81 -0.20
CA VAL A 76 -14.82 -6.25 0.96
C VAL A 76 -13.34 -5.98 0.67
N PRO A 77 -12.78 -4.86 1.18
CA PRO A 77 -11.34 -4.64 1.07
C PRO A 77 -10.60 -5.58 2.02
N VAL A 78 -9.61 -6.30 1.51
CA VAL A 78 -8.74 -7.18 2.30
C VAL A 78 -7.31 -6.76 2.06
N ALA A 79 -6.55 -6.70 3.15
CA ALA A 79 -5.22 -6.15 3.11
C ALA A 79 -4.30 -6.89 4.07
N HIS A 80 -3.01 -6.94 3.73
CA HIS A 80 -1.97 -7.58 4.53
C HIS A 80 -0.84 -6.59 4.85
N SER A 81 -0.30 -6.66 6.08
CA SER A 81 0.77 -5.79 6.56
C SER A 81 0.41 -4.29 6.37
N MET A 82 1.30 -3.48 5.78
CA MET A 82 1.01 -2.07 5.52
C MET A 82 -0.16 -1.86 4.54
N GLY A 83 -0.57 -2.89 3.78
CA GLY A 83 -1.82 -2.91 3.04
C GLY A 83 -3.03 -2.58 3.93
N ALA A 84 -3.01 -2.99 5.21
CA ALA A 84 -4.11 -2.75 6.15
C ALA A 84 -4.23 -1.27 6.50
N ALA A 85 -3.11 -0.56 6.52
CA ALA A 85 -3.09 0.89 6.68
C ALA A 85 -3.66 1.61 5.45
N PHE A 86 -3.34 1.15 4.22
CA PHE A 86 -3.89 1.74 3.00
C PHE A 86 -5.38 1.48 2.84
N VAL A 87 -5.85 0.28 3.20
CA VAL A 87 -7.30 -0.01 3.30
C VAL A 87 -7.94 0.91 4.34
N PHE A 88 -7.36 1.06 5.53
CA PHE A 88 -7.89 1.97 6.56
C PHE A 88 -7.90 3.46 6.13
N LEU A 89 -6.87 3.91 5.39
CA LEU A 89 -6.78 5.25 4.81
C LEU A 89 -7.83 5.50 3.71
N THR A 90 -8.14 4.48 2.90
CA THR A 90 -9.09 4.57 1.78
C THR A 90 -10.54 4.25 2.18
N SER A 91 -10.77 3.48 3.25
CA SER A 91 -12.07 2.96 3.66
C SER A 91 -12.88 3.88 4.59
N VAL A 92 -12.80 5.21 4.42
CA VAL A 92 -13.58 6.22 5.15
C VAL A 92 -13.06 6.52 6.57
N MET A 93 -12.46 7.70 6.78
CA MET A 93 -12.67 8.51 8.00
C MET A 93 -12.46 10.01 7.73
N PRO A 94 -13.54 10.83 7.71
CA PRO A 94 -13.46 12.29 7.60
C PRO A 94 -13.12 13.01 8.92
N ASP A 95 -13.09 12.32 10.06
CA ASP A 95 -13.03 12.99 11.37
C ASP A 95 -12.24 12.20 12.41
N THR A 96 -10.92 12.07 12.19
CA THR A 96 -10.01 11.70 13.26
C THR A 96 -9.12 12.89 13.61
N LYS A 97 -9.14 13.29 14.90
CA LYS A 97 -8.19 14.25 15.49
C LYS A 97 -6.72 13.86 15.26
N ILE A 98 -6.47 12.61 14.89
CA ILE A 98 -5.18 12.03 14.57
C ILE A 98 -5.24 11.54 13.11
N PRO A 99 -4.42 12.09 12.19
CA PRO A 99 -4.37 11.61 10.80
C PRO A 99 -4.10 10.10 10.75
N PRO A 100 -4.79 9.29 9.94
CA PRO A 100 -4.57 7.83 9.93
C PRO A 100 -3.12 7.43 9.60
N ALA A 101 -2.42 8.26 8.80
CA ALA A 101 -0.98 8.10 8.55
C ALA A 101 -0.12 8.17 9.82
N TYR A 102 -0.54 8.91 10.85
CA TYR A 102 0.17 8.99 12.13
C TYR A 102 0.26 7.64 12.84
N VAL A 103 -0.78 6.79 12.72
CA VAL A 103 -0.77 5.44 13.30
C VAL A 103 0.28 4.58 12.59
N VAL A 104 0.37 4.69 11.27
CA VAL A 104 1.36 3.98 10.44
C VAL A 104 2.77 4.43 10.78
N VAL A 105 2.99 5.75 10.82
CA VAL A 105 4.28 6.36 11.18
C VAL A 105 4.72 5.91 12.57
N LYS A 106 3.81 5.95 13.56
CA LYS A 106 4.14 5.50 14.92
C LYS A 106 4.46 4.02 14.99
N LEU A 107 3.73 3.19 14.25
CA LEU A 107 3.98 1.75 14.22
C LEU A 107 5.38 1.47 13.65
N VAL A 108 5.73 2.08 12.52
CA VAL A 108 7.05 1.92 11.90
C VAL A 108 8.16 2.45 12.81
N ALA A 109 7.97 3.62 13.43
CA ALA A 109 8.94 4.22 14.35
C ALA A 109 9.13 3.42 15.66
N SER A 110 8.19 2.54 16.02
CA SER A 110 8.30 1.67 17.19
C SER A 110 9.13 0.40 16.95
N ILE A 111 9.45 0.09 15.69
CA ILE A 111 10.22 -1.09 15.32
C ILE A 111 11.72 -0.77 15.48
N PRO A 112 12.47 -1.53 16.29
CA PRO A 112 13.91 -1.34 16.43
C PRO A 112 14.64 -1.48 15.08
N PRO A 113 15.66 -0.66 14.80
CA PRO A 113 16.41 -0.72 13.53
C PRO A 113 16.93 -2.12 13.17
N GLU A 114 17.31 -2.91 14.17
CA GLU A 114 17.84 -4.26 14.03
C GLU A 114 16.83 -5.23 13.40
N GLU A 115 15.53 -4.96 13.59
CA GLU A 115 14.46 -5.78 13.05
C GLU A 115 14.35 -5.68 11.52
N PHE A 116 14.87 -4.60 10.91
CA PHE A 116 14.85 -4.40 9.45
C PHE A 116 15.95 -5.16 8.70
N VAL A 117 16.91 -5.76 9.41
CA VAL A 117 17.95 -6.66 8.89
C VAL A 117 18.75 -6.09 7.71
N ASP A 118 18.39 -6.44 6.47
CA ASP A 118 19.03 -6.00 5.22
C ASP A 118 18.10 -5.20 4.32
N THR A 119 17.00 -4.70 4.88
CA THR A 119 16.14 -3.73 4.21
C THR A 119 16.93 -2.46 3.91
N VAL A 120 16.85 -2.01 2.66
CA VAL A 120 17.51 -0.78 2.20
C VAL A 120 16.52 0.37 2.31
N PHE A 121 16.95 1.44 2.95
CA PHE A 121 16.23 2.70 3.03
C PHE A 121 16.92 3.74 2.15
N GLY A 122 16.13 4.58 1.48
CA GLY A 122 16.63 5.66 0.64
C GLY A 122 15.77 6.92 0.77
N CYS A 123 16.29 8.05 0.32
CA CYS A 123 15.57 9.32 0.34
C CYS A 123 15.37 9.86 -1.08
N TYR A 124 14.26 10.55 -1.29
CA TYR A 124 13.93 11.25 -2.53
C TYR A 124 13.05 12.49 -2.22
N GLY A 125 12.57 13.18 -3.25
CA GLY A 125 11.76 14.39 -3.07
C GLY A 125 12.61 15.66 -2.89
N ALA A 126 11.96 16.75 -2.49
CA ALA A 126 12.60 18.05 -2.36
C ALA A 126 13.41 18.16 -1.05
N PRO A 127 14.52 18.93 -1.00
CA PRO A 127 15.36 19.03 0.20
C PRO A 127 14.62 19.55 1.45
N ASP A 128 13.62 20.39 1.25
CA ASP A 128 12.74 20.96 2.29
C ASP A 128 11.61 20.01 2.69
N LEU A 129 11.35 18.97 1.90
CA LEU A 129 10.31 17.98 2.16
C LEU A 129 10.78 16.58 1.71
N PRO A 130 11.75 15.99 2.44
CA PRO A 130 12.31 14.70 2.06
C PRO A 130 11.25 13.61 2.21
N LEU A 131 11.20 12.74 1.21
CA LEU A 131 10.41 11.52 1.16
C LEU A 131 11.35 10.33 1.27
N GLU A 132 10.81 9.19 1.74
CA GLU A 132 11.60 8.01 2.04
C GLU A 132 11.12 6.82 1.21
N THR A 133 12.05 5.94 0.85
CA THR A 133 11.80 4.69 0.14
C THR A 133 12.32 3.51 0.94
N SER A 134 11.73 2.34 0.71
CA SER A 134 12.20 1.07 1.24
C SER A 134 12.27 0.02 0.15
N LEU A 135 13.26 -0.87 0.26
CA LEU A 135 13.35 -2.13 -0.44
C LEU A 135 13.64 -3.25 0.57
N LEU A 136 12.71 -4.19 0.73
CA LEU A 136 12.89 -5.33 1.62
C LEU A 136 14.01 -6.24 1.11
N GLY A 137 15.00 -6.48 1.97
CA GLY A 137 16.15 -7.33 1.65
C GLY A 137 15.82 -8.83 1.72
N PRO A 138 16.61 -9.69 1.04
CA PRO A 138 16.35 -11.13 1.00
C PRO A 138 16.42 -11.81 2.37
N ARG A 139 17.26 -11.35 3.31
CA ARG A 139 17.33 -11.92 4.67
C ARG A 139 16.11 -11.49 5.50
N PHE A 140 15.65 -10.26 5.35
CA PHE A 140 14.42 -9.77 5.95
C PHE A 140 13.22 -10.59 5.44
N LEU A 141 13.08 -10.73 4.13
CA LEU A 141 12.02 -11.55 3.52
C LEU A 141 12.03 -12.99 4.07
N THR A 142 13.21 -13.60 4.15
CA THR A 142 13.37 -14.97 4.66
C THR A 142 13.00 -15.10 6.13
N LYS A 143 13.45 -14.17 6.99
CA LYS A 143 13.32 -14.29 8.45
C LYS A 143 11.99 -13.77 9.00
N LYS A 144 11.37 -12.80 8.32
CA LYS A 144 10.26 -12.00 8.87
C LYS A 144 8.98 -12.06 8.04
N CYS A 145 9.05 -12.35 6.74
CA CYS A 145 7.87 -12.37 5.87
C CYS A 145 7.47 -13.78 5.41
N TYR A 146 8.43 -14.62 5.03
CA TYR A 146 8.20 -15.91 4.37
C TYR A 146 8.73 -17.11 5.17
N GLN A 147 9.04 -16.94 6.45
CA GLN A 147 9.62 -17.99 7.31
C GLN A 147 8.71 -19.21 7.51
N LEU A 148 7.40 -19.07 7.23
CA LEU A 148 6.40 -20.15 7.27
C LEU A 148 5.82 -20.47 5.88
N SER A 149 6.38 -19.89 4.81
CA SER A 149 5.94 -20.10 3.44
C SER A 149 6.78 -21.15 2.72
N PRO A 150 6.24 -21.82 1.68
CA PRO A 150 7.04 -22.60 0.75
C PRO A 150 8.21 -21.81 0.17
N VAL A 151 9.32 -22.49 -0.11
CA VAL A 151 10.54 -21.85 -0.62
C VAL A 151 10.33 -21.17 -1.98
N GLU A 152 9.39 -21.69 -2.78
CA GLU A 152 9.00 -21.15 -4.08
C GLU A 152 8.35 -19.77 -3.93
N ASP A 153 7.55 -19.55 -2.88
CA ASP A 153 6.94 -18.23 -2.62
C ASP A 153 7.99 -17.21 -2.21
N LEU A 154 8.98 -17.62 -1.40
CA LEU A 154 10.11 -16.78 -1.04
C LEU A 154 10.95 -16.41 -2.27
N GLU A 155 11.21 -17.37 -3.15
CA GLU A 155 12.00 -17.11 -4.36
C GLU A 155 11.27 -16.20 -5.32
N LEU A 156 9.98 -16.42 -5.53
CA LEU A 156 9.12 -15.52 -6.29
C LEU A 156 9.14 -14.10 -5.70
N ALA A 157 9.08 -13.98 -4.37
CA ALA A 157 9.14 -12.67 -3.72
C ALA A 157 10.46 -11.95 -3.98
N LYS A 158 11.61 -12.62 -3.83
CA LYS A 158 12.92 -12.02 -4.12
C LYS A 158 13.04 -11.51 -5.56
N MET A 159 12.38 -12.17 -6.51
CA MET A 159 12.37 -11.77 -7.92
C MET A 159 11.46 -10.58 -8.22
N LEU A 160 10.42 -10.36 -7.40
CA LEU A 160 9.34 -9.43 -7.71
C LEU A 160 9.22 -8.23 -6.76
N VAL A 161 9.93 -8.23 -5.62
CA VAL A 161 9.92 -7.06 -4.73
C VAL A 161 10.51 -5.84 -5.42
N ARG A 162 9.90 -4.68 -5.19
CA ARG A 162 10.29 -3.40 -5.79
C ARG A 162 10.43 -2.31 -4.74
N VAL A 163 11.21 -1.28 -5.07
CA VAL A 163 11.33 -0.07 -4.23
C VAL A 163 9.97 0.62 -4.16
N ASN A 164 9.53 0.95 -2.94
CA ASN A 164 8.27 1.63 -2.70
C ASN A 164 8.45 2.81 -1.73
N PRO A 165 7.55 3.81 -1.77
CA PRO A 165 7.57 4.89 -0.80
C PRO A 165 7.15 4.40 0.59
N ILE A 166 7.79 4.94 1.63
CA ILE A 166 7.40 4.73 3.02
C ILE A 166 6.34 5.75 3.38
N VAL A 167 5.29 5.32 4.07
CA VAL A 167 4.28 6.24 4.59
C VAL A 167 4.86 7.03 5.75
N THR A 168 5.40 8.21 5.45
CA THR A 168 5.86 9.20 6.42
C THR A 168 4.81 10.29 6.62
N ILE A 169 5.00 11.14 7.65
CA ILE A 169 4.19 12.35 7.83
C ILE A 169 4.28 13.24 6.59
N ASN A 170 5.48 13.41 6.03
CA ASN A 170 5.69 14.24 4.83
C ASN A 170 4.85 13.74 3.64
N LEU A 171 4.87 12.43 3.36
CA LEU A 171 4.11 11.84 2.26
C LEU A 171 2.59 11.99 2.46
N ALA A 172 2.12 11.91 3.70
CA ALA A 172 0.71 12.03 4.06
C ALA A 172 0.22 13.48 4.13
N GLU A 173 1.03 14.40 4.66
CA GLU A 173 0.66 15.81 4.86
C GLU A 173 0.71 16.64 3.57
N GLN A 174 1.43 16.20 2.53
CA GLN A 174 1.28 16.79 1.20
C GLN A 174 -0.18 16.75 0.71
N GLU A 175 -0.98 15.76 1.13
CA GLU A 175 -2.41 15.72 0.84
C GLU A 175 -3.18 16.86 1.56
N ALA A 176 -2.82 17.16 2.81
CA ALA A 176 -3.44 18.21 3.61
C ALA A 176 -3.07 19.62 3.15
N LEU A 177 -1.85 19.83 2.65
CA LEU A 177 -1.41 21.08 2.05
C LEU A 177 -2.14 21.38 0.74
N VAL A 178 -2.38 20.36 -0.10
CA VAL A 178 -3.18 20.51 -1.33
C VAL A 178 -4.63 20.90 -1.04
N ARG A 179 -5.23 20.36 0.04
CA ARG A 179 -6.59 20.76 0.49
C ARG A 179 -6.65 22.19 1.02
N LYS A 180 -5.59 22.69 1.68
CA LYS A 180 -5.51 24.09 2.13
C LYS A 180 -5.25 25.08 0.98
N GLY A 181 -4.63 24.63 -0.11
CA GLY A 181 -4.38 25.44 -1.31
C GLY A 181 -5.61 25.67 -2.22
N THR A 182 -6.73 24.97 -2.01
CA THR A 182 -7.93 25.09 -2.87
C THR A 182 -8.98 26.10 -2.40
N PHE A 183 -8.76 26.79 -1.28
CA PHE A 183 -9.64 27.87 -0.79
C PHE A 183 -8.91 29.21 -0.77
N HIS A 184 -8.42 29.71 -1.90
CA HIS A 184 -8.15 31.14 -2.09
C HIS A 184 -8.21 31.45 -3.59
N GLN A 185 -9.42 31.65 -4.12
CA GLN A 185 -9.75 32.69 -5.09
C GLN A 185 -11.23 32.63 -5.44
N LYS A 186 -12.00 33.55 -4.88
CA LYS A 186 -12.96 34.39 -5.62
C LYS A 186 -13.27 35.59 -4.72
N LYS A 187 -12.73 36.74 -5.14
CA LYS A 187 -13.27 38.05 -4.75
C LYS A 187 -14.65 38.22 -5.38
#